data_AF-A0A7X5CBL0-F1
#
_entry.id   AF-A0A7X5CBL0-F1
#
_cell.length_a   1.000
_cell.length_b   1.000
_cell.length_c   1.000
_cell.angle_alpha   90.00
_cell.angle_beta   90.00
_cell.angle_gamma   90.00
#
_symmetry.space_group_name_H-M   'P 1'
#
loop_
_entity.id
_entity.type
_entity.pdbx_description
1 polymer ?
#
loop_
_entity_poly.entity_id
_entity_poly.type
_entity_poly.pdbx_seq_one_letter_code
_entity_poly.pdbx_strand_id
1 'polypeptide(L)'
;MSESIFIRLFAGVSSEYFDVIPLIPFGQWLLLVGIFLLAVGFYGERDRKVKTFSLYRYGTASDWWKKHFSKGLVFGIQTELLLLLIGLSCDLTRGNIAVLSTELIAKISILWMFHSISMAALFSLFDLFPVRRFVPGALLLLEGVTFIIGRRVRAISHVMYGMWGMYLQSSLCEIDGFPTGVIIATEAVLLAAGFVIGREYLKKETDYI
;
A
#
# COMPACT_ATOMS: atom_id res chain seq x y z
N MET A 1 -29.44 -1.91 -7.91
CA MET A 1 -28.87 -2.20 -6.57
C MET A 1 -27.75 -1.21 -6.32
N SER A 2 -27.67 -0.59 -5.15
CA SER A 2 -26.57 0.33 -4.83
C SER A 2 -25.30 -0.52 -4.65
N GLU A 3 -24.26 -0.22 -5.42
CA GLU A 3 -22.99 -0.93 -5.40
C GLU A 3 -22.28 -0.67 -4.05
N SER A 4 -21.74 -1.71 -3.42
CA SER A 4 -21.03 -1.58 -2.14
C SER A 4 -19.85 -0.61 -2.28
N ILE A 5 -19.77 0.36 -1.37
CA ILE A 5 -18.65 1.31 -1.29
C ILE A 5 -17.36 0.56 -0.98
N PHE A 6 -17.43 -0.42 -0.06
CA PHE A 6 -16.29 -1.24 0.32
C PHE A 6 -15.71 -1.94 -0.91
N ILE A 7 -16.52 -2.63 -1.72
CA ILE A 7 -16.02 -3.29 -2.93
C ILE A 7 -15.45 -2.27 -3.90
N ARG A 8 -16.17 -1.17 -4.17
CA ARG A 8 -15.71 -0.13 -5.11
C ARG A 8 -14.36 0.47 -4.78
N LEU A 9 -14.11 0.71 -3.50
CA LEU A 9 -12.89 1.39 -3.06
C LEU A 9 -11.74 0.42 -2.82
N PHE A 10 -12.03 -0.75 -2.22
CA PHE A 10 -10.99 -1.63 -1.69
C PHE A 10 -10.75 -2.87 -2.55
N ALA A 11 -11.66 -3.31 -3.40
CA ALA A 11 -11.50 -4.56 -4.15
C ALA A 11 -10.63 -4.42 -5.42
N GLY A 12 -10.25 -3.19 -5.76
CA GLY A 12 -9.57 -2.86 -7.00
C GLY A 12 -10.51 -2.97 -8.21
N VAL A 13 -9.92 -3.11 -9.39
CA VAL A 13 -10.64 -3.14 -10.67
C VAL A 13 -11.00 -4.57 -11.05
N SER A 14 -12.27 -4.79 -11.44
CA SER A 14 -12.76 -6.09 -11.94
C SER A 14 -12.06 -6.53 -13.24
N SER A 15 -11.93 -7.85 -13.42
CA SER A 15 -11.49 -8.48 -14.66
C SER A 15 -12.37 -8.11 -15.85
N GLU A 16 -13.68 -7.90 -15.66
CA GLU A 16 -14.67 -7.67 -16.73
C GLU A 16 -14.37 -6.48 -17.66
N TYR A 17 -13.52 -5.55 -17.25
CA TYR A 17 -13.14 -4.38 -18.05
C TYR A 17 -11.95 -4.61 -19.02
N PHE A 18 -11.48 -5.85 -19.22
CA PHE A 18 -10.30 -6.11 -20.06
C PHE A 18 -10.44 -5.48 -21.45
N ASP A 19 -9.32 -4.97 -21.99
CA ASP A 19 -9.17 -4.14 -23.22
C ASP A 19 -9.43 -2.64 -23.11
N VAL A 20 -10.07 -2.17 -22.03
CA VAL A 20 -10.22 -0.73 -21.74
C VAL A 20 -9.60 -0.40 -20.39
N ILE A 21 -9.04 0.81 -20.24
CA ILE A 21 -8.64 1.33 -18.92
C ILE A 21 -9.91 1.87 -18.27
N PRO A 22 -10.46 1.21 -17.22
CA PRO A 22 -11.70 1.65 -16.61
C PRO A 22 -11.41 2.85 -15.69
N LEU A 23 -11.43 4.05 -16.27
CA LEU A 23 -11.00 5.29 -15.62
C LEU A 23 -11.71 5.56 -14.30
N ILE A 24 -12.99 5.21 -14.18
CA ILE A 24 -13.78 5.47 -12.97
C ILE A 24 -13.34 4.54 -11.82
N PRO A 25 -13.42 3.19 -11.94
CA PRO A 25 -12.88 2.28 -10.92
C PRO A 25 -11.40 2.50 -10.61
N PHE A 26 -10.59 2.77 -11.63
CA PHE A 26 -9.16 3.03 -11.45
C PHE A 26 -8.91 4.35 -10.71
N GLY A 27 -9.67 5.40 -11.01
CA GLY A 27 -9.61 6.66 -10.28
C GLY A 27 -10.04 6.54 -8.82
N GLN A 28 -11.05 5.71 -8.53
CA GLN A 28 -11.48 5.41 -7.16
C GLN A 28 -10.39 4.67 -6.37
N TRP A 29 -9.75 3.69 -7.00
CA TRP A 29 -8.61 2.97 -6.44
C TRP A 29 -7.44 3.91 -6.12
N LEU A 30 -6.97 4.68 -7.11
CA LEU A 30 -5.86 5.62 -6.93
C LEU A 30 -6.19 6.73 -5.93
N LEU A 31 -7.44 7.16 -5.84
CA LEU A 31 -7.86 8.13 -4.83
C LEU A 31 -7.68 7.55 -3.42
N LEU A 32 -8.09 6.31 -3.19
CA LEU A 32 -7.94 5.65 -1.89
C LEU A 32 -6.45 5.47 -1.54
N VAL A 33 -5.64 4.99 -2.48
CA VAL A 33 -4.18 4.89 -2.33
C VAL A 33 -3.56 6.27 -2.05
N GLY A 34 -4.01 7.30 -2.76
CA GLY A 34 -3.57 8.67 -2.56
C GLY A 34 -3.90 9.21 -1.17
N ILE A 35 -5.09 8.93 -0.65
CA ILE A 35 -5.48 9.29 0.73
C ILE A 35 -4.58 8.58 1.75
N PHE A 36 -4.33 7.28 1.56
CA PHE A 36 -3.41 6.52 2.40
C PHE A 36 -2.00 7.12 2.41
N LEU A 37 -1.42 7.34 1.23
CA LEU A 37 -0.08 7.93 1.08
C LEU A 37 0.00 9.36 1.63
N LEU A 38 -1.07 10.15 1.51
CA LEU A 38 -1.14 11.49 2.10
C LEU A 38 -1.10 11.43 3.63
N ALA A 39 -1.87 10.53 4.24
CA ALA A 39 -1.88 10.35 5.69
C ALA A 39 -0.51 9.90 6.21
N VAL A 40 0.08 8.87 5.59
CA VAL A 40 1.42 8.37 5.93
C VAL A 40 2.49 9.44 5.70
N GLY A 41 2.40 10.19 4.61
CA GLY A 41 3.31 11.29 4.29
C GLY A 41 3.24 12.46 5.28
N PHE A 42 2.04 12.83 5.71
CA PHE A 42 1.84 13.86 6.73
C PHE A 42 2.46 13.43 8.08
N TYR A 43 2.27 12.17 8.47
CA TYR A 43 2.90 11.63 9.66
C TYR A 43 4.43 11.62 9.56
N GLY A 44 4.97 11.17 8.41
CA GLY A 44 6.40 11.18 8.12
C GLY A 44 6.99 12.59 8.26
N GLU A 45 6.35 13.60 7.67
CA GLU A 45 6.77 15.00 7.79
C GLU A 45 6.76 15.50 9.24
N ARG A 46 5.76 15.11 10.04
CA ARG A 46 5.69 15.48 11.46
C ARG A 46 6.81 14.83 12.26
N ASP A 47 7.07 13.53 12.07
CA ASP A 47 8.16 12.82 12.75
C ASP A 47 9.53 13.42 12.36
N ARG A 48 9.71 13.85 11.09
CA ARG A 48 10.91 14.58 10.63
C ARG A 48 11.18 15.86 11.41
N LYS A 49 10.17 16.68 11.68
CA LYS A 49 10.35 17.92 12.45
C LYS A 49 10.83 17.64 13.89
N VAL A 50 10.50 16.48 14.43
CA VAL A 50 10.96 16.01 15.74
C VAL A 50 12.31 15.26 15.64
N LYS A 51 12.66 14.78 14.44
CA LYS A 51 13.85 13.95 14.15
C LYS A 51 15.18 14.67 14.37
N THR A 52 15.24 16.00 14.22
CA THR A 52 16.44 16.81 14.52
C THR A 52 16.96 16.57 15.95
N PHE A 53 16.08 16.19 16.88
CA PHE A 53 16.43 15.87 18.27
C PHE A 53 16.59 14.36 18.53
N SER A 54 16.32 13.51 17.54
CA SER A 54 16.18 12.07 17.72
C SER A 54 17.49 11.28 17.55
N LEU A 55 18.39 11.70 16.66
CA LEU A 55 19.66 10.99 16.43
C LEU A 55 20.53 10.96 17.71
N TYR A 56 20.51 12.05 18.49
CA TYR A 56 21.17 12.11 19.80
C TYR A 56 20.60 11.11 20.82
N ARG A 57 19.31 10.74 20.69
CA ARG A 57 18.59 9.90 21.66
C ARG A 57 18.80 8.40 21.45
N TYR A 58 19.08 7.96 20.22
CA TYR A 58 19.12 6.53 19.88
C TYR A 58 20.52 5.92 19.88
N GLY A 59 21.57 6.72 20.03
CA GLY A 59 22.96 6.26 20.08
C GLY A 59 23.50 5.83 18.72
N THR A 60 22.78 4.96 17.99
CA THR A 60 23.19 4.47 16.66
C THR A 60 22.13 4.76 15.59
N ALA A 61 22.59 4.94 14.34
CA ALA A 61 21.69 5.10 13.20
C ALA A 61 20.85 3.84 12.93
N SER A 62 21.38 2.64 13.25
CA SER A 62 20.65 1.38 13.13
C SER A 62 19.48 1.29 14.12
N ASP A 63 19.66 1.72 15.37
CA ASP A 63 18.58 1.71 16.37
C ASP A 63 17.53 2.76 16.07
N TRP A 64 17.96 3.94 15.61
CA TRP A 64 17.06 4.97 15.09
C TRP A 64 16.22 4.42 13.93
N TRP A 65 16.86 3.78 12.94
CA TRP A 65 16.18 3.21 11.77
C TRP A 65 15.14 2.18 12.17
N LYS A 66 15.50 1.24 13.06
CA LYS A 66 14.58 0.22 13.53
C LYS A 66 13.30 0.83 14.07
N LYS A 67 13.43 1.85 14.92
CA LYS A 67 12.26 2.48 15.53
C LYS A 67 11.49 3.36 14.57
N HIS A 68 12.17 4.08 13.67
CA HIS A 68 11.52 4.90 12.66
C HIS A 68 10.72 4.04 11.68
N PHE A 69 11.31 2.96 11.16
CA PHE A 69 10.64 2.02 10.28
C PHE A 69 9.44 1.35 10.97
N SER A 70 9.61 0.84 12.21
CA SER A 70 8.50 0.24 12.96
C SER A 70 7.37 1.24 13.23
N LYS A 71 7.68 2.50 13.56
CA LYS A 71 6.65 3.54 13.73
C LYS A 71 5.90 3.82 12.43
N GLY A 72 6.63 3.92 11.31
CA GLY A 72 6.02 4.11 9.99
C GLY A 72 5.04 2.99 9.64
N LEU A 73 5.44 1.73 9.88
CA LEU A 73 4.57 0.58 9.68
C LEU A 73 3.33 0.59 10.60
N VAL A 74 3.52 0.84 11.90
CA VAL A 74 2.39 0.93 12.85
C VAL A 74 1.40 2.01 12.44
N PHE A 75 1.90 3.17 12.00
CA PHE A 75 1.04 4.25 11.52
C PHE A 75 0.32 3.89 10.21
N GLY A 76 1.01 3.20 9.29
CA GLY A 76 0.40 2.65 8.08
C GLY A 76 -0.76 1.70 8.41
N ILE A 77 -0.52 0.72 9.28
CA ILE A 77 -1.55 -0.23 9.75
C ILE A 77 -2.73 0.52 10.39
N GLN A 78 -2.47 1.50 11.26
CA GLN A 78 -3.55 2.29 11.87
C GLN A 78 -4.38 3.06 10.83
N THR A 79 -3.72 3.64 9.83
CA THR A 79 -4.36 4.38 8.75
C THR A 79 -5.25 3.46 7.91
N GLU A 80 -4.76 2.29 7.55
CA GLU A 80 -5.55 1.36 6.75
C GLU A 80 -6.77 0.84 7.51
N LEU A 81 -6.60 0.49 8.79
CA LEU A 81 -7.71 -0.03 9.61
C LEU A 81 -8.80 1.03 9.72
N LEU A 82 -8.40 2.30 9.88
CA LEU A 82 -9.33 3.41 9.86
C LEU A 82 -10.05 3.53 8.52
N LEU A 83 -9.34 3.40 7.39
CA LEU A 83 -9.96 3.46 6.05
C LEU A 83 -10.95 2.30 5.84
N LEU A 84 -10.60 1.07 6.21
CA LEU A 84 -11.48 -0.09 6.14
C LEU A 84 -12.75 0.13 6.98
N LEU A 85 -12.59 0.62 8.21
CA LEU A 85 -13.71 0.95 9.10
C LEU A 85 -14.61 2.03 8.52
N ILE A 86 -14.06 3.06 7.89
CA ILE A 86 -14.84 4.10 7.21
C ILE A 86 -15.64 3.48 6.05
N GLY A 87 -15.00 2.67 5.20
CA GLY A 87 -15.65 2.01 4.07
C GLY A 87 -16.82 1.13 4.50
N LEU A 88 -16.59 0.27 5.50
CA LEU A 88 -17.63 -0.60 6.07
C LEU A 88 -18.75 0.19 6.74
N SER A 89 -18.43 1.27 7.45
CA SER A 89 -19.41 2.15 8.08
C SER A 89 -20.32 2.84 7.04
N CYS A 90 -19.76 3.24 5.89
CA CYS A 90 -20.54 3.79 4.80
C CYS A 90 -21.50 2.76 4.18
N ASP A 91 -21.10 1.49 4.05
CA ASP A 91 -22.01 0.44 3.60
C ASP A 91 -23.07 0.05 4.65
N LEU A 92 -22.72 0.11 5.94
CA LEU A 92 -23.68 -0.08 7.03
C LEU A 92 -24.78 0.98 6.99
N THR A 93 -24.42 2.26 6.88
CA THR A 93 -25.37 3.39 6.83
C THR A 93 -26.26 3.38 5.59
N ARG A 94 -25.81 2.77 4.48
CA ARG A 94 -26.60 2.61 3.25
C ARG A 94 -27.44 1.34 3.21
N GLY A 95 -27.35 0.48 4.22
CA GLY A 95 -28.04 -0.82 4.25
C GLY A 95 -27.48 -1.86 3.28
N ASN A 96 -26.27 -1.64 2.73
CA ASN A 96 -25.62 -2.53 1.78
C ASN A 96 -24.91 -3.71 2.45
N ILE A 97 -24.72 -3.67 3.78
CA ILE A 97 -23.92 -4.67 4.49
C ILE A 97 -24.49 -6.08 4.38
N ALA A 98 -25.81 -6.21 4.21
CA ALA A 98 -26.50 -7.49 4.01
C ALA A 98 -26.16 -8.16 2.67
N VAL A 99 -25.60 -7.43 1.70
CA VAL A 99 -25.19 -7.92 0.38
C VAL A 99 -23.74 -8.40 0.38
N LEU A 100 -22.95 -8.02 1.37
CA LEU A 100 -21.54 -8.38 1.48
C LEU A 100 -21.36 -9.72 2.20
N SER A 101 -20.70 -10.69 1.57
CA SER A 101 -20.28 -11.89 2.28
C SER A 101 -19.10 -11.59 3.19
N THR A 102 -19.15 -12.08 4.44
CA THR A 102 -18.06 -11.94 5.42
C THR A 102 -16.75 -12.49 4.87
N GLU A 103 -16.82 -13.56 4.07
CA GLU A 103 -15.66 -14.14 3.39
C GLU A 103 -15.02 -13.18 2.38
N LEU A 104 -15.82 -12.52 1.53
CA LEU A 104 -15.30 -11.58 0.54
C LEU A 104 -14.69 -10.34 1.21
N ILE A 105 -15.35 -9.82 2.26
CA ILE A 105 -14.79 -8.73 3.08
C ILE A 105 -13.43 -9.14 3.65
N ALA A 106 -13.32 -10.34 4.23
CA ALA A 106 -12.07 -10.81 4.81
C ALA A 106 -10.96 -10.93 3.77
N LYS A 107 -11.25 -11.52 2.60
CA LYS A 107 -10.28 -11.67 1.51
C LYS A 107 -9.74 -10.32 1.03
N ILE A 108 -10.64 -9.37 0.74
CA ILE A 108 -10.28 -8.01 0.30
C ILE A 108 -9.49 -7.29 1.38
N SER A 109 -9.91 -7.38 2.65
CA SER A 109 -9.24 -6.69 3.76
C SER A 109 -7.82 -7.22 3.97
N ILE A 110 -7.61 -8.54 3.90
CA ILE A 110 -6.29 -9.15 4.02
C ILE A 110 -5.36 -8.67 2.90
N LEU A 111 -5.84 -8.69 1.66
CA LEU A 111 -5.04 -8.26 0.51
C LEU A 111 -4.73 -6.77 0.56
N TRP A 112 -5.72 -5.93 0.93
CA TRP A 112 -5.52 -4.51 1.19
C TRP A 112 -4.43 -4.25 2.22
N MET A 113 -4.37 -5.08 3.25
CA MET A 113 -3.39 -4.94 4.33
C MET A 113 -1.98 -5.23 3.88
N PHE A 114 -1.75 -6.34 3.19
CA PHE A 114 -0.41 -6.64 2.67
C PHE A 114 0.06 -5.58 1.68
N HIS A 115 -0.82 -5.14 0.78
CA HIS A 115 -0.49 -4.12 -0.20
C HIS A 115 -0.15 -2.77 0.45
N SER A 116 -1.00 -2.28 1.34
CA SER A 116 -0.81 -1.00 2.04
C SER A 116 0.42 -1.01 2.95
N ILE A 117 0.67 -2.11 3.67
CA ILE A 117 1.85 -2.29 4.51
C ILE A 117 3.13 -2.30 3.64
N SER A 118 3.11 -2.98 2.50
CA SER A 118 4.25 -2.95 1.57
C SER A 118 4.52 -1.53 1.06
N MET A 119 3.46 -0.77 0.77
CA MET A 119 3.56 0.63 0.34
C MET A 119 4.11 1.52 1.46
N ALA A 120 3.70 1.31 2.72
CA ALA A 120 4.24 2.02 3.88
C ALA A 120 5.73 1.68 4.13
N ALA A 121 6.14 0.43 3.87
CA ALA A 121 7.54 0.02 3.94
C ALA A 121 8.39 0.72 2.88
N LEU A 122 7.91 0.75 1.62
CA LEU A 122 8.55 1.48 0.52
C LEU A 122 8.62 2.98 0.79
N PHE A 123 7.54 3.56 1.33
CA PHE A 123 7.52 4.96 1.77
C PHE A 123 8.63 5.21 2.78
N SER A 124 8.71 4.39 3.84
CA SER A 124 9.70 4.55 4.91
C SER A 124 11.14 4.43 4.40
N LEU A 125 11.39 3.51 3.46
CA LEU A 125 12.68 3.37 2.79
C LEU A 125 13.00 4.61 1.96
N PHE A 126 12.08 5.02 1.08
CA PHE A 126 12.36 6.12 0.16
C PHE A 126 12.45 7.48 0.86
N ASP A 127 11.86 7.62 2.05
CA ASP A 127 12.01 8.81 2.88
C ASP A 127 13.45 9.05 3.36
N LEU A 128 14.31 8.03 3.31
CA LEU A 128 15.74 8.16 3.62
C LEU A 128 16.51 8.93 2.54
N PHE A 129 16.06 8.92 1.29
CA PHE A 129 16.80 9.50 0.19
C PHE A 129 16.54 11.01 0.02
N PRO A 130 17.44 11.76 -0.65
CA PRO A 130 17.27 13.20 -0.86
C PRO A 130 15.98 13.60 -1.59
N VAL A 131 15.41 12.69 -2.39
CA VAL A 131 14.17 12.89 -3.16
C VAL A 131 12.89 12.62 -2.36
N ARG A 132 12.99 12.44 -1.03
CA ARG A 132 11.89 12.10 -0.12
C ARG A 132 10.59 12.92 -0.26
N ARG A 133 10.67 14.19 -0.67
CA ARG A 133 9.49 15.06 -0.87
C ARG A 133 8.56 14.55 -1.97
N PHE A 134 9.09 13.80 -2.93
CA PHE A 134 8.34 13.26 -4.05
C PHE A 134 7.84 11.84 -3.81
N VAL A 135 8.15 11.22 -2.67
CA VAL A 135 7.85 9.81 -2.41
C VAL A 135 6.37 9.46 -2.49
N PRO A 136 5.43 10.23 -1.90
CA PRO A 136 4.00 9.96 -2.10
C PRO A 136 3.61 9.94 -3.59
N GLY A 137 4.09 10.92 -4.35
CA GLY A 137 3.83 11.01 -5.78
C GLY A 137 4.47 9.87 -6.56
N ALA A 138 5.70 9.49 -6.23
CA ALA A 138 6.42 8.41 -6.88
C ALA A 138 5.76 7.05 -6.65
N LEU A 139 5.27 6.79 -5.42
CA LEU A 139 4.55 5.56 -5.11
C LEU A 139 3.17 5.51 -5.78
N LEU A 140 2.45 6.64 -5.81
CA LEU A 140 1.18 6.73 -6.55
C LEU A 140 1.38 6.52 -8.06
N LEU A 141 2.46 7.06 -8.62
CA LEU A 141 2.83 6.83 -10.02
C LEU A 141 3.26 5.38 -10.27
N LEU A 142 4.02 4.77 -9.34
CA LEU A 142 4.38 3.36 -9.43
C LEU A 142 3.11 2.51 -9.53
N GLU A 143 2.15 2.72 -8.63
CA GLU A 143 0.85 2.04 -8.64
C GLU A 143 0.13 2.24 -9.97
N GLY A 144 -0.05 3.50 -10.40
CA GLY A 144 -0.83 3.80 -11.59
C GLY A 144 -0.18 3.34 -12.91
N VAL A 145 1.12 3.55 -13.08
CA VAL A 145 1.85 3.19 -14.30
C VAL A 145 1.95 1.67 -14.44
N THR A 146 2.27 0.96 -13.35
CA THR A 146 2.37 -0.50 -13.39
C THR A 146 1.02 -1.16 -13.61
N PHE A 147 -0.08 -0.58 -13.08
CA PHE A 147 -1.44 -1.00 -13.45
C PHE A 147 -1.69 -0.82 -14.96
N ILE A 148 -1.41 0.36 -15.53
CA ILE A 148 -1.65 0.64 -16.96
C ILE A 148 -0.84 -0.33 -17.84
N ILE A 149 0.43 -0.55 -17.52
CA ILE A 149 1.30 -1.48 -18.25
C ILE A 149 0.78 -2.92 -18.10
N GLY A 150 0.47 -3.35 -16.87
CA GLY A 150 -0.04 -4.69 -16.60
C GLY A 150 -1.34 -4.98 -17.33
N ARG A 151 -2.23 -3.99 -17.47
CA ARG A 151 -3.46 -4.12 -18.26
C ARG A 151 -3.21 -4.22 -19.76
N ARG A 152 -2.15 -3.58 -20.29
CA ARG A 152 -1.80 -3.66 -21.73
C ARG A 152 -0.96 -4.89 -22.07
N VAL A 153 -0.14 -5.37 -21.15
CA VAL A 153 0.82 -6.45 -21.38
C VAL A 153 0.56 -7.59 -20.40
N ARG A 154 -0.44 -8.41 -20.71
CA ARG A 154 -0.90 -9.53 -19.86
C ARG A 154 0.23 -10.49 -19.47
N ALA A 155 1.20 -10.71 -20.36
CA ALA A 155 2.32 -11.61 -20.11
C ALA A 155 3.10 -11.27 -18.83
N ILE A 156 3.18 -9.98 -18.46
CA ILE A 156 3.91 -9.50 -17.28
C ILE A 156 3.00 -8.91 -16.20
N SER A 157 1.68 -8.94 -16.38
CA SER A 157 0.74 -8.27 -15.47
C SER A 157 0.85 -8.77 -14.04
N HIS A 158 1.10 -10.07 -13.86
CA HIS A 158 1.22 -10.72 -12.56
C HIS A 158 2.44 -10.25 -11.73
N VAL A 159 3.44 -9.61 -12.35
CA VAL A 159 4.61 -9.04 -11.65
C VAL A 159 4.55 -7.51 -11.52
N MET A 160 3.49 -6.87 -12.01
CA MET A 160 3.33 -5.42 -11.92
C MET A 160 2.69 -5.04 -10.60
N TYR A 161 3.35 -4.17 -9.82
CA TYR A 161 2.94 -3.80 -8.46
C TYR A 161 1.46 -3.34 -8.38
N GLY A 162 1.03 -2.45 -9.27
CA GLY A 162 -0.34 -1.95 -9.30
C GLY A 162 -1.39 -2.94 -9.80
N MET A 163 -0.97 -4.12 -10.30
CA MET A 163 -1.89 -5.23 -10.53
C MET A 163 -2.12 -6.04 -9.27
N TRP A 164 -1.21 -6.00 -8.29
CA TRP A 164 -1.36 -6.73 -7.02
C TRP A 164 -2.48 -6.15 -6.16
N GLY A 165 -2.73 -4.84 -6.28
CA GLY A 165 -3.88 -4.15 -5.70
C GLY A 165 -5.25 -4.54 -6.26
N MET A 166 -5.29 -5.30 -7.36
CA MET A 166 -6.53 -5.65 -8.06
C MET A 166 -7.12 -6.95 -7.51
N TYR A 167 -7.64 -6.90 -6.29
CA TYR A 167 -7.98 -8.10 -5.50
C TYR A 167 -9.10 -8.96 -6.07
N LEU A 168 -10.03 -8.37 -6.83
CA LEU A 168 -11.02 -9.13 -7.58
C LEU A 168 -10.36 -10.06 -8.60
N GLN A 169 -9.21 -9.68 -9.17
CA GLN A 169 -8.44 -10.48 -10.12
C GLN A 169 -7.49 -11.48 -9.44
N SER A 170 -7.59 -11.67 -8.12
CA SER A 170 -6.71 -12.59 -7.38
C SER A 170 -7.31 -13.99 -7.28
N SER A 171 -6.46 -15.00 -7.08
CA SER A 171 -6.87 -16.40 -6.95
C SER A 171 -7.77 -16.68 -5.75
N LEU A 172 -7.91 -15.74 -4.81
CA LEU A 172 -8.88 -15.83 -3.70
C LEU A 172 -10.31 -15.48 -4.13
N CYS A 173 -10.46 -14.69 -5.20
CA CYS A 173 -11.74 -14.16 -5.68
C CYS A 173 -12.17 -14.77 -7.03
N GLU A 174 -11.21 -15.08 -7.91
CA GLU A 174 -11.43 -15.66 -9.24
C GLU A 174 -10.56 -16.92 -9.44
N ILE A 175 -11.11 -17.95 -10.10
CA ILE A 175 -10.44 -19.25 -10.28
C ILE A 175 -9.12 -19.14 -11.06
N ASP A 176 -9.10 -18.30 -12.11
CA ASP A 176 -7.92 -18.04 -12.96
C ASP A 176 -7.19 -16.75 -12.58
N GLY A 177 -7.40 -16.27 -11.35
CA GLY A 177 -6.81 -15.03 -10.84
C GLY A 177 -5.31 -15.14 -10.53
N PHE A 178 -4.67 -14.01 -10.29
CA PHE A 178 -3.26 -13.95 -9.93
C PHE A 178 -2.97 -14.72 -8.63
N PRO A 179 -1.84 -15.45 -8.55
CA PRO A 179 -1.55 -16.33 -7.42
C PRO A 179 -1.32 -15.53 -6.14
N THR A 180 -2.34 -15.45 -5.30
CA THR A 180 -2.33 -14.61 -4.08
C THR A 180 -1.19 -14.94 -3.14
N GLY A 181 -0.87 -16.23 -2.96
CA GLY A 181 0.25 -16.65 -2.11
C GLY A 181 1.60 -16.10 -2.55
N VAL A 182 1.83 -16.01 -3.87
CA VAL A 182 3.07 -15.45 -4.44
C VAL A 182 3.12 -13.95 -4.24
N ILE A 183 1.99 -13.25 -4.41
CA ILE A 183 1.89 -11.80 -4.20
C ILE A 183 2.18 -11.47 -2.73
N ILE A 184 1.50 -12.12 -1.79
CA ILE A 184 1.70 -11.91 -0.34
C ILE A 184 3.17 -12.19 0.04
N ALA A 185 3.75 -13.28 -0.47
CA ALA A 185 5.15 -13.58 -0.23
C ALA A 185 6.08 -12.49 -0.78
N THR A 186 5.79 -11.96 -1.96
CA THR A 186 6.58 -10.90 -2.58
C THR A 186 6.48 -9.58 -1.81
N GLU A 187 5.27 -9.21 -1.35
CA GLU A 187 5.06 -8.02 -0.53
C GLU A 187 5.75 -8.13 0.85
N ALA A 188 5.74 -9.32 1.46
CA ALA A 188 6.51 -9.60 2.67
C ALA A 188 8.03 -9.49 2.44
N VAL A 189 8.53 -9.97 1.29
CA VAL A 189 9.93 -9.80 0.89
C VAL A 189 10.27 -8.33 0.67
N LEU A 190 9.40 -7.53 0.03
CA LEU A 190 9.60 -6.09 -0.13
C LEU A 190 9.72 -5.37 1.20
N LEU A 191 8.88 -5.73 2.19
CA LEU A 191 8.97 -5.20 3.54
C LEU A 191 10.33 -5.53 4.19
N ALA A 192 10.74 -6.80 4.15
CA ALA A 192 12.00 -7.25 4.73
C ALA A 192 13.21 -6.60 4.04
N ALA A 193 13.20 -6.56 2.71
CA ALA A 193 14.22 -5.92 1.90
C ALA A 193 14.31 -4.42 2.21
N GLY A 194 13.17 -3.72 2.30
CA GLY A 194 13.14 -2.30 2.66
C GLY A 194 13.77 -2.01 4.01
N PHE A 195 13.50 -2.86 5.00
CA PHE A 195 14.15 -2.76 6.31
C PHE A 195 15.67 -2.96 6.23
N VAL A 196 16.13 -4.02 5.55
CA VAL A 196 17.56 -4.34 5.46
C VAL A 196 18.31 -3.28 4.67
N ILE A 197 17.81 -2.87 3.51
CA ILE A 197 18.44 -1.85 2.65
C ILE A 197 18.58 -0.53 3.41
N GLY A 198 17.53 -0.07 4.10
CA GLY A 198 17.59 1.17 4.87
C GLY A 198 18.62 1.11 6.00
N ARG A 199 18.77 -0.05 6.66
CA ARG A 199 19.76 -0.26 7.71
C ARG A 199 21.19 -0.18 7.16
N GLU A 200 21.47 -0.89 6.07
CA GLU A 200 22.81 -0.91 5.47
C GLU A 200 23.19 0.43 4.86
N TYR A 201 22.24 1.13 4.23
CA TYR A 201 22.44 2.49 3.73
C TYR A 201 22.89 3.45 4.86
N LEU A 202 22.22 3.40 6.00
CA LEU A 202 22.51 4.28 7.12
C LEU A 202 23.84 3.96 7.82
N LYS A 203 24.20 2.68 7.96
CA LYS A 203 25.52 2.29 8.47
C LYS A 203 26.63 2.90 7.61
N LYS A 204 26.51 2.73 6.29
CA LYS A 204 27.47 3.27 5.33
C LYS A 204 27.61 4.80 5.47
N GLU A 205 26.51 5.54 5.53
CA GLU A 205 26.54 7.00 5.71
C GLU A 205 27.17 7.42 7.04
N THR A 206 26.94 6.69 8.14
CA THR A 206 27.57 7.03 9.43
C THR A 206 29.05 6.68 9.50
N ASP A 207 29.54 5.71 8.73
CA ASP A 207 30.97 5.35 8.71
C ASP A 207 31.83 6.36 7.94
N TYR A 208 31.22 7.24 7.12
CA TYR A 208 31.91 8.30 6.38
C TYR A 208 31.91 9.68 7.09
N ILE A 209 31.31 9.78 8.28
CA ILE A 209 31.25 10.99 9.12
C ILE A 209 32.19 10.83 10.31
#